data_AF-A0A418VNQ3-F1
#
_entry.id   AF-A0A418VNQ3-F1
#
_cell.length_a   1.000
_cell.length_b   1.000
_cell.length_c   1.000
_cell.angle_alpha   90.00
_cell.angle_beta   90.00
_cell.angle_gamma   90.00
#
_symmetry.space_group_name_H-M   'P 1'
#
loop_
_entity.id
_entity.type
_entity.pdbx_description
1 polymer ?
#
loop_
_entity_poly.entity_id
_entity_poly.type
_entity_poly.pdbx_seq_one_letter_code
_entity_poly.pdbx_strand_id
1 'polypeptide(L)'
;MTEAATAERVLDVRQIPHQQRHEIIPRLFDSLSPGQGLQIVVDHDPRPLKYFFQAVHGDDCQWTYLEEGPDLWRVQLRRAA
;
A
#
# COMPACT_ATOMS: atom_id res chain seq x y z
N MET A 1 -13.72 18.54 4.39
CA MET A 1 -12.35 18.04 4.60
C MET A 1 -11.77 17.85 3.21
N THR A 2 -10.79 18.67 2.85
CA THR A 2 -10.30 18.77 1.48
C THR A 2 -9.37 17.60 1.18
N GLU A 3 -9.84 16.62 0.42
CA GLU A 3 -9.01 15.61 -0.20
C GLU A 3 -8.09 16.33 -1.20
N ALA A 4 -6.87 16.64 -0.76
CA ALA A 4 -5.81 16.95 -1.69
C ALA A 4 -5.51 15.65 -2.45
N ALA A 5 -6.16 15.48 -3.61
CA ALA A 5 -5.79 14.54 -4.66
C ALA A 5 -4.42 14.93 -5.24
N THR A 6 -3.40 14.86 -4.39
CA THR A 6 -2.02 14.75 -4.84
C THR A 6 -1.96 13.39 -5.50
N ALA A 7 -1.48 13.30 -6.74
CA ALA A 7 -1.37 12.03 -7.45
C ALA A 7 -0.51 11.07 -6.62
N GLU A 8 -1.16 10.22 -5.82
CA GLU A 8 -0.48 9.23 -4.99
C GLU A 8 0.20 8.22 -5.91
N ARG A 9 1.39 7.76 -5.50
CA ARG A 9 2.12 6.76 -6.28
C ARG A 9 1.30 5.48 -6.32
N VAL A 10 1.08 4.94 -7.52
CA VAL A 10 0.42 3.64 -7.72
C VAL A 10 1.46 2.61 -8.11
N LEU A 11 1.49 1.49 -7.41
CA LEU A 11 2.35 0.34 -7.67
C LEU A 11 1.49 -0.86 -8.08
N ASP A 12 1.54 -1.23 -9.36
CA ASP A 12 0.93 -2.47 -9.84
C ASP A 12 1.89 -3.64 -9.62
N VAL A 13 1.66 -4.41 -8.56
CA VAL A 13 2.55 -5.53 -8.20
C VAL A 13 2.41 -6.72 -9.15
N ARG A 14 1.36 -6.76 -9.97
CA ARG A 14 1.17 -7.81 -11.00
C ARG A 14 2.27 -7.74 -12.06
N GLN A 15 2.87 -6.55 -12.24
CA GLN A 15 3.99 -6.33 -13.16
C GLN A 15 5.37 -6.64 -12.52
N ILE A 16 5.40 -7.02 -11.24
CA ILE A 16 6.63 -7.25 -10.48
C ILE A 16 6.74 -8.75 -10.14
N PRO A 17 7.89 -9.39 -10.39
CA PRO A 17 8.12 -10.77 -9.96
C PRO A 17 7.89 -10.94 -8.47
N HIS A 18 7.18 -12.00 -8.07
CA HIS A 18 6.79 -12.24 -6.67
C HIS A 18 7.95 -12.08 -5.67
N GLN A 19 9.12 -12.63 -6.01
CA GLN A 19 10.33 -12.60 -5.18
C GLN A 19 10.82 -11.18 -4.86
N GLN A 20 10.57 -10.21 -5.75
CA GLN A 20 11.03 -8.83 -5.58
C GLN A 20 10.05 -7.97 -4.77
N ARG A 21 8.78 -8.38 -4.67
CA ARG A 21 7.72 -7.59 -4.02
C ARG A 21 8.01 -7.34 -2.53
N HIS A 22 8.58 -8.35 -1.86
CA HIS A 22 8.94 -8.28 -0.44
C HIS A 22 10.05 -7.26 -0.14
N GLU A 23 10.87 -6.92 -1.13
CA GLU A 23 11.90 -5.90 -0.99
C GLU A 23 11.39 -4.52 -1.39
N ILE A 24 10.63 -4.44 -2.48
CA ILE A 24 10.21 -3.16 -3.09
C ILE A 24 9.14 -2.48 -2.24
N ILE A 25 8.10 -3.22 -1.82
CA ILE A 25 6.93 -2.62 -1.19
C ILE A 25 7.28 -1.95 0.15
N PRO A 26 7.97 -2.61 1.11
CA PRO A 26 8.32 -1.96 2.36
C PRO A 26 9.25 -0.75 2.16
N ARG A 27 10.27 -0.88 1.29
CA ARG A 27 11.18 0.25 0.98
C ARG A 27 10.45 1.46 0.42
N LEU A 28 9.46 1.25 -0.45
CA LEU A 28 8.66 2.35 -0.98
C LEU A 28 7.83 3.00 0.12
N PHE A 29 7.22 2.22 1.01
CA PHE A 29 6.50 2.76 2.16
C PHE A 29 7.41 3.54 3.12
N ASP A 30 8.58 3.00 3.46
CA ASP A 30 9.56 3.65 4.34
C ASP A 30 10.08 4.98 3.77
N SER A 31 10.06 5.12 2.44
CA SER A 31 10.46 6.35 1.75
C SER A 31 9.37 7.44 1.74
N LEU A 32 8.14 7.13 2.18
CA LEU A 32 7.05 8.11 2.23
C LEU A 32 7.32 9.17 3.31
N SER A 33 7.08 10.43 2.97
CA SER A 33 7.02 11.49 3.97
C SER A 33 5.75 11.33 4.83
N PRO A 34 5.74 11.85 6.07
CA PRO A 34 4.55 11.85 6.91
C PRO A 34 3.34 12.42 6.16
N GLY A 35 2.20 11.74 6.27
CA GLY A 35 0.96 12.10 5.56
C GLY A 35 0.90 11.73 4.07
N GLN A 36 1.94 11.14 3.47
CA GLN A 36 1.90 10.64 2.08
C GLN A 36 1.39 9.20 1.97
N GLY A 37 0.85 8.87 0.80
CA GLY A 37 0.28 7.57 0.48
C GLY A 37 0.92 6.86 -0.73
N LEU A 38 0.83 5.53 -0.71
CA LEU A 38 1.18 4.60 -1.78
C LEU A 38 -0.02 3.67 -2.01
N GLN A 39 -0.46 3.54 -3.26
CA GLN A 39 -1.48 2.57 -3.64
C GLN A 39 -0.83 1.30 -4.21
N ILE A 40 -1.34 0.15 -3.82
CA ILE A 40 -0.92 -1.16 -4.31
C ILE A 40 -2.09 -1.79 -5.06
N VAL A 41 -1.84 -2.21 -6.30
CA VAL A 41 -2.78 -2.95 -7.14
C VAL A 41 -2.30 -4.39 -7.27
N VAL A 42 -3.15 -5.33 -6.87
CA VAL A 42 -2.86 -6.78 -6.80
C VAL A 42 -4.06 -7.60 -7.29
N ASP A 43 -3.80 -8.84 -7.71
CA ASP A 43 -4.79 -9.77 -8.30
C ASP A 43 -5.56 -10.61 -7.26
N HIS A 44 -5.29 -10.44 -5.98
CA HIS A 44 -5.96 -11.14 -4.88
C HIS A 44 -5.86 -10.32 -3.58
N ASP A 45 -6.65 -10.67 -2.57
CA ASP A 45 -6.67 -9.98 -1.28
C ASP A 45 -5.29 -9.98 -0.59
N PRO A 46 -4.65 -8.81 -0.39
CA PRO A 46 -3.30 -8.70 0.18
C PRO A 46 -3.26 -8.80 1.72
N ARG A 47 -4.09 -9.65 2.36
CA ARG A 47 -4.09 -9.84 3.83
C ARG A 47 -2.72 -10.10 4.45
N PRO A 48 -1.86 -10.98 3.88
CA PRO A 48 -0.53 -11.21 4.46
C PRO A 48 0.31 -9.94 4.52
N LEU A 49 0.19 -9.09 3.49
CA LEU A 49 0.88 -7.80 3.43
C LEU A 49 0.32 -6.83 4.47
N LYS A 50 -1.00 -6.77 4.63
CA LYS A 50 -1.65 -5.98 5.68
C LYS A 50 -1.12 -6.33 7.06
N TYR A 51 -1.09 -7.62 7.40
CA TYR A 51 -0.60 -8.09 8.70
C TYR A 51 0.88 -7.77 8.91
N PHE A 52 1.71 -7.90 7.86
CA PHE A 52 3.11 -7.50 7.92
C PHE A 52 3.24 -6.01 8.29
N PHE A 53 2.53 -5.11 7.60
CA PHE A 53 2.61 -3.68 7.88
C PHE A 53 2.09 -3.32 9.28
N GLN A 54 1.00 -3.95 9.72
CA GLN A 54 0.47 -3.76 11.07
C GLN A 54 1.46 -4.23 12.14
N ALA A 55 2.19 -5.33 11.91
CA ALA A 55 3.18 -5.84 12.86
C ALA A 55 4.45 -4.98 12.92
N VAL A 56 4.90 -4.44 11.78
CA VAL A 56 6.16 -3.69 11.69
C VAL A 56 5.99 -2.21 12.02
N HIS A 57 4.87 -1.60 11.61
CA HIS A 57 4.66 -0.14 11.71
C HIS A 57 3.52 0.24 12.66
N GLY A 58 2.67 -0.70 13.08
CA GLY A 58 1.54 -0.40 13.97
C GLY A 58 0.69 0.75 13.42
N ASP A 59 0.50 1.78 14.25
CA ASP A 59 -0.33 2.95 13.94
C ASP A 59 0.33 3.91 12.93
N ASP A 60 1.63 3.78 12.65
CA ASP A 60 2.32 4.61 11.64
C ASP A 60 1.90 4.25 10.21
N CYS A 61 1.35 3.05 9.99
CA CYS A 61 0.82 2.60 8.71
C CYS A 61 -0.71 2.55 8.73
N GLN A 62 -1.34 3.54 8.13
CA GLN A 62 -2.77 3.56 7.88
C GLN A 62 -3.09 2.76 6.62
N TRP A 63 -3.89 1.70 6.77
CA TRP A 63 -4.28 0.80 5.68
C TRP A 63 -5.74 1.02 5.29
N THR A 64 -6.02 1.19 4.01
CA THR A 64 -7.40 1.34 3.49
C THR A 64 -7.60 0.51 2.23
N TYR A 65 -8.69 -0.26 2.17
CA TYR A 65 -9.11 -0.90 0.93
C TYR A 65 -9.83 0.15 0.07
N LEU A 66 -9.37 0.31 -1.17
CA LEU A 66 -9.99 1.17 -2.18
C LEU A 66 -10.86 0.34 -3.14
N GLU A 67 -10.51 -0.92 -3.35
CA GLU A 67 -11.22 -1.87 -4.20
C GLU A 67 -11.02 -3.29 -3.67
N GLU A 68 -12.11 -4.05 -3.55
CA GLU A 68 -12.16 -5.37 -2.91
C GLU A 68 -12.71 -6.43 -3.88
N GLY A 69 -12.00 -6.71 -4.97
CA GLY A 69 -12.20 -7.87 -5.84
C GLY A 69 -13.59 -7.99 -6.50
N PRO A 70 -13.86 -9.12 -7.18
CA PRO A 70 -12.95 -10.27 -7.38
C PRO A 70 -11.89 -10.04 -8.46
N ASP A 71 -12.10 -9.09 -9.38
CA ASP A 71 -11.24 -8.89 -10.55
C ASP A 71 -9.95 -8.12 -10.25
N LEU A 72 -10.00 -7.23 -9.25
CA LEU A 72 -8.90 -6.36 -8.88
C LEU A 72 -8.97 -5.99 -7.40
N TRP A 73 -7.82 -5.97 -6.75
CA TRP A 73 -7.69 -5.50 -5.38
C TRP A 73 -6.79 -4.28 -5.36
N ARG A 74 -7.27 -3.23 -4.71
CA ARG A 74 -6.53 -1.97 -4.57
C ARG A 74 -6.55 -1.53 -3.13
N VAL A 75 -5.37 -1.29 -2.59
CA VAL A 75 -5.20 -0.83 -1.21
C VAL A 75 -4.32 0.41 -1.17
N GLN A 76 -4.62 1.32 -0.26
CA GLN A 76 -3.79 2.47 0.07
C GLN A 76 -3.08 2.21 1.39
N LEU A 77 -1.78 2.44 1.38
CA LEU A 77 -0.95 2.55 2.57
C LEU A 77 -0.58 4.01 2.73
N ARG A 78 -0.87 4.60 3.88
CA ARG A 78 -0.54 5.99 4.18
C ARG A 78 0.30 6.05 5.45
N ARG A 79 1.39 6.82 5.40
CA ARG A 79 2.20 7.09 6.58
C ARG A 79 1.49 8.12 7.46
N ALA A 80 1.42 7.87 8.76
CA ALA A 80 0.90 8.84 9.72
C ALA A 80 1.63 10.19 9.60
N ALA A 81 0.92 11.29 9.90
CA ALA A 81 1.42 12.65 9.79
C ALA A 81 2.24 13.08 11.01
#